data_AF-B6IDU6-F1
#
_entry.id   AF-B6IDU6-F1
#
_cell.length_a   1.000
_cell.length_b   1.000
_cell.length_c   1.000
_cell.angle_alpha   90.00
_cell.angle_beta   90.00
_cell.angle_gamma   90.00
#
_symmetry.space_group_name_H-M   'P 1'
#
loop_
_entity.id
_entity.type
_entity.pdbx_description
1 polymer ?
#
loop_
_entity_poly.entity_id
_entity_poly.type
_entity_poly.pdbx_seq_one_letter_code
_entity_poly.pdbx_strand_id
1 'polypeptide(L)'
;MSPQLLMPLVREDIKHFCCWPCSSGPVLSTLTIPFGGYAPGQKIRFTLEIDNQSSGYDLNGIELKLKQVYKFQAQTPHHKTREKEHSLNKSCQQERVLRLSKKKIEGTLAIPAVPPSSRTEGIISVSYQVILTISTGDCHVDSDFEVPIVIGTIPLIQSAENPASAAQWIPETPDTPAGAAADLPPSYDKCKPPTFEEATNFGERFIDIDQDEHNRTDDFIPRYPMYTNFAMPSAPPQPPEEFGTNQPVPVLSLPHDPTAPLVGQNNTDRPTQSYGWNTNS
;
A
#
# COMPACT_ATOMS: atom_id res chain seq x y z
N MET A 1 3.09 -15.74 -0.43
CA MET A 1 2.31 -14.48 -0.54
C MET A 1 1.06 -14.76 -1.36
N SER A 2 -0.08 -14.16 -1.02
CA SER A 2 -1.31 -14.31 -1.81
C SER A 2 -1.25 -13.35 -3.02
N PRO A 3 -1.25 -13.83 -4.28
CA PRO A 3 -1.06 -12.99 -5.47
C PRO A 3 -2.15 -11.92 -5.62
N GLN A 4 -3.33 -12.18 -5.07
CA GLN A 4 -4.48 -11.27 -5.05
C GLN A 4 -4.16 -9.94 -4.34
N LEU A 5 -3.20 -9.90 -3.41
CA LEU A 5 -2.82 -8.68 -2.70
C LEU A 5 -2.01 -7.70 -3.55
N LEU A 6 -1.44 -8.17 -4.67
CA LEU A 6 -0.70 -7.34 -5.63
C LEU A 6 -1.61 -6.73 -6.70
N MET A 7 -2.88 -7.15 -6.75
CA MET A 7 -3.83 -6.67 -7.74
C MET A 7 -4.54 -5.41 -7.23
N PRO A 8 -4.92 -4.48 -8.12
CA PRO A 8 -5.77 -3.36 -7.75
C PRO A 8 -7.15 -3.83 -7.26
N LEU A 9 -7.61 -3.24 -6.17
CA LEU A 9 -8.97 -3.39 -5.65
C LEU A 9 -9.80 -2.28 -6.26
N VAL A 10 -10.78 -2.66 -7.08
CA VAL A 10 -11.76 -1.76 -7.68
C VAL A 10 -13.11 -2.06 -7.06
N ARG A 11 -13.80 -1.03 -6.59
CA ARG A 11 -15.16 -1.14 -6.05
C ARG A 11 -16.03 -0.06 -6.65
N GLU A 12 -17.20 -0.47 -7.12
CA GLU A 12 -18.21 0.40 -7.73
C GLU A 12 -19.47 0.42 -6.87
N ASP A 13 -20.09 1.60 -6.77
CA ASP A 13 -21.36 1.81 -6.09
C ASP A 13 -22.24 2.78 -6.92
N ILE A 14 -23.54 2.49 -6.98
CA ILE A 14 -24.52 3.29 -7.71
C ILE A 14 -25.63 3.70 -6.76
N LYS A 15 -25.68 5.00 -6.46
CA LYS A 15 -26.71 5.59 -5.60
C LYS A 15 -27.78 6.29 -6.42
N HIS A 16 -29.04 5.92 -6.15
CA HIS A 16 -30.20 6.55 -6.75
C HIS A 16 -30.86 7.52 -5.75
N PHE A 17 -31.19 8.73 -6.21
CA PHE A 17 -31.93 9.71 -5.43
C PHE A 17 -33.42 9.57 -5.76
N CYS A 18 -34.26 9.28 -4.77
CA CYS A 18 -35.70 9.14 -4.96
C CYS A 18 -36.45 10.05 -3.98
N CYS A 19 -37.18 11.01 -4.53
CA CYS A 19 -38.31 11.64 -3.86
C CYS A 19 -39.38 11.95 -4.91
N TRP A 20 -40.64 11.61 -4.64
CA TRP A 20 -41.78 11.91 -5.53
C TRP A 20 -42.04 13.42 -5.49
N PRO A 21 -42.11 14.20 -6.59
CA PRO A 21 -42.16 13.86 -8.03
C PRO A 21 -40.85 14.15 -8.82
N CYS A 22 -39.68 14.17 -8.17
CA CYS A 22 -38.42 14.56 -8.79
C CYS A 22 -37.72 13.35 -9.44
N SER A 23 -37.54 13.42 -10.77
CA SER A 23 -36.65 12.50 -11.50
C SER A 23 -35.21 13.04 -11.43
N SER A 24 -34.32 12.28 -10.80
CA SER A 24 -32.89 12.57 -10.74
C SER A 24 -32.10 11.36 -11.24
N GLY A 25 -31.02 11.61 -11.98
CA GLY A 25 -30.08 10.54 -12.36
C GLY A 25 -29.26 10.04 -11.15
N PRO A 26 -28.62 8.87 -11.30
CA PRO A 26 -27.83 8.27 -10.22
C PRO A 26 -26.46 8.95 -10.06
N VAL A 27 -25.81 8.69 -8.92
CA VAL A 27 -24.38 8.93 -8.74
C VAL A 27 -23.68 7.59 -8.81
N LEU A 28 -22.78 7.43 -9.78
CA LEU A 28 -21.86 6.29 -9.86
C LEU A 28 -20.53 6.70 -9.24
N SER A 29 -19.99 5.84 -8.39
CA SER A 29 -18.69 6.04 -7.74
C SER A 29 -17.83 4.80 -7.86
N THR A 30 -16.60 4.98 -8.31
CA THR A 30 -15.61 3.92 -8.53
C THR A 30 -14.35 4.23 -7.74
N LEU A 31 -14.11 3.48 -6.67
CA LEU A 31 -12.90 3.56 -5.85
C LEU A 31 -11.89 2.53 -6.33
N THR A 32 -10.68 2.98 -6.63
CA THR A 32 -9.54 2.14 -7.01
C THR A 32 -8.40 2.30 -6.01
N ILE A 33 -7.97 1.17 -5.45
CA ILE A 33 -6.81 1.05 -4.57
C ILE A 33 -5.80 0.13 -5.28
N PRO A 34 -4.53 0.51 -5.45
CA PRO A 34 -3.58 -0.20 -6.31
C PRO A 34 -3.16 -1.58 -5.78
N PHE A 35 -3.24 -1.80 -4.46
CA PHE A 35 -2.85 -3.04 -3.80
C PHE A 35 -3.83 -3.41 -2.70
N GLY A 36 -3.96 -4.72 -2.42
CA GLY A 36 -4.78 -5.24 -1.32
C GLY A 36 -4.01 -5.44 -0.02
N GLY A 37 -2.67 -5.40 -0.07
CA GLY A 37 -1.79 -5.61 1.07
C GLY A 37 -0.98 -4.37 1.43
N TYR A 38 -0.95 -4.04 2.73
CA TYR A 38 -0.15 -2.94 3.26
C TYR A 38 0.51 -3.32 4.59
N ALA A 39 1.41 -2.48 5.09
CA ALA A 39 1.99 -2.57 6.42
C ALA A 39 1.78 -1.27 7.21
N PRO A 40 1.80 -1.32 8.55
CA PRO A 40 1.71 -0.13 9.40
C PRO A 40 2.77 0.93 9.05
N GLY A 41 2.35 2.20 8.99
CA GLY A 41 3.19 3.33 8.56
C GLY A 41 3.15 3.65 7.05
N GLN A 42 2.61 2.75 6.22
CA GLN A 42 2.39 3.04 4.80
C GLN A 42 1.19 3.98 4.57
N LYS A 43 1.12 4.52 3.35
CA LYS A 43 -0.03 5.29 2.86
C LYS A 43 -0.69 4.57 1.70
N ILE A 44 -2.00 4.41 1.80
CA ILE A 44 -2.85 3.90 0.72
C ILE A 44 -3.09 5.06 -0.24
N ARG A 45 -2.53 4.99 -1.46
CA ARG A 45 -2.83 5.93 -2.55
C ARG A 45 -4.08 5.42 -3.26
N PHE A 46 -5.12 6.23 -3.37
CA PHE A 46 -6.37 5.81 -4.01
C PHE A 46 -6.79 6.80 -5.09
N THR A 47 -7.58 6.28 -6.02
CA THR A 47 -8.25 7.05 -7.07
C THR A 47 -9.74 6.84 -6.93
N LEU A 48 -10.51 7.92 -6.84
CA LEU A 48 -11.96 7.90 -6.80
C LEU A 48 -12.51 8.63 -8.02
N GLU A 49 -13.26 7.90 -8.84
CA GLU A 49 -13.99 8.45 -9.97
C GLU A 49 -15.46 8.56 -9.61
N ILE A 50 -16.02 9.76 -9.74
CA ILE A 50 -17.43 10.02 -9.46
C ILE A 50 -18.07 10.57 -10.73
N ASP A 51 -19.17 9.95 -11.13
CA ASP A 51 -20.06 10.38 -12.18
C ASP A 51 -21.40 10.78 -11.57
N ASN A 52 -21.57 12.07 -11.29
CA ASN A 52 -22.77 12.61 -10.69
C ASN A 52 -23.77 13.00 -11.79
N GLN A 53 -24.68 12.08 -12.13
CA GLN A 53 -25.78 12.34 -13.05
C GLN A 53 -27.04 12.86 -12.34
N SER A 54 -26.94 13.21 -11.06
CA SER A 54 -28.06 13.82 -10.36
C SER A 54 -28.35 15.21 -10.92
N SER A 55 -29.63 15.57 -10.99
CA SER A 55 -30.10 16.85 -11.56
C SER A 55 -30.17 17.96 -10.50
N GLY A 56 -30.27 17.58 -9.22
CA GLY A 56 -30.53 18.50 -8.12
C GLY A 56 -29.43 18.58 -7.05
N TYR A 57 -28.46 17.67 -7.05
CA TYR A 57 -27.63 17.43 -5.87
C TYR A 57 -26.13 17.57 -6.16
N ASP A 58 -25.48 18.43 -5.39
CA ASP A 58 -24.03 18.58 -5.40
C ASP A 58 -23.47 17.74 -4.24
N LEU A 59 -22.38 17.01 -4.48
CA LEU A 59 -21.71 16.21 -3.45
C LEU A 59 -20.71 17.10 -2.72
N ASN A 60 -20.91 17.27 -1.41
CA ASN A 60 -20.22 18.29 -0.62
C ASN A 60 -19.06 17.78 0.21
N GLY A 61 -18.99 16.46 0.44
CA GLY A 61 -17.98 15.84 1.28
C GLY A 61 -17.65 14.44 0.80
N ILE A 62 -16.37 14.12 0.78
CA ILE A 62 -15.85 12.81 0.43
C ILE A 62 -14.84 12.45 1.50
N GLU A 63 -15.12 11.39 2.25
CA GLU A 63 -14.27 10.91 3.32
C GLU A 63 -13.90 9.45 3.07
N LEU A 64 -12.62 9.14 3.15
CA LEU A 64 -12.17 7.76 3.30
C LEU A 64 -11.74 7.53 4.74
N LYS A 65 -12.22 6.45 5.35
CA LYS A 65 -11.82 6.04 6.71
C LYS A 65 -11.28 4.62 6.69
N LEU A 66 -10.24 4.37 7.47
CA LEU A 66 -9.77 3.02 7.76
C LEU A 66 -10.54 2.48 8.98
N LYS A 67 -11.32 1.42 8.80
CA LYS A 67 -12.06 0.74 9.86
C LYS A 67 -11.31 -0.53 10.25
N GLN A 68 -11.05 -0.71 11.55
CA GLN A 68 -10.55 -1.95 12.13
C GLN A 68 -11.70 -2.69 12.80
N VAL A 69 -11.80 -4.00 12.58
CA VAL A 69 -12.83 -4.85 13.17
C VAL A 69 -12.18 -5.96 13.98
N TYR A 70 -12.49 -6.02 15.26
CA TYR A 70 -12.16 -7.15 16.12
C TYR A 70 -13.39 -8.06 16.26
N LYS A 71 -13.23 -9.32 15.89
CA LYS A 71 -14.24 -10.37 16.09
C LYS A 71 -13.77 -11.30 17.20
N PHE A 72 -14.54 -11.34 18.30
CA PHE A 72 -14.32 -12.21 19.44
C PHE A 72 -15.31 -13.38 19.38
N GLN A 73 -14.82 -14.61 19.40
CA GLN A 73 -15.63 -15.82 19.32
C GLN A 73 -15.37 -16.72 20.53
N ALA A 74 -16.41 -17.02 21.29
CA ALA A 74 -16.41 -18.03 22.34
C ALA A 74 -17.14 -19.28 21.86
N GLN A 75 -16.65 -20.47 22.18
CA GLN A 75 -17.26 -21.76 21.81
C GLN A 75 -17.90 -22.49 23.00
N THR A 76 -17.39 -22.29 24.22
CA THR A 76 -17.82 -23.02 25.43
C THR A 76 -17.94 -22.04 26.59
N PRO A 77 -18.98 -22.14 27.46
CA PRO A 77 -20.09 -23.12 27.44
C PRO A 77 -21.15 -22.86 26.36
N HIS A 78 -21.20 -21.67 25.76
CA HIS A 78 -22.10 -21.33 24.66
C HIS A 78 -21.36 -20.64 23.52
N HIS A 79 -21.78 -20.89 22.28
CA HIS A 79 -21.27 -20.15 21.13
C HIS A 79 -21.75 -18.70 21.20
N LYS A 80 -20.82 -17.75 21.26
CA LYS A 80 -21.13 -16.32 21.24
C LYS A 80 -20.06 -15.58 20.45
N THR A 81 -20.51 -14.76 19.50
CA THR A 81 -19.64 -13.86 18.74
C THR A 81 -19.96 -12.42 19.12
N ARG A 82 -18.92 -11.61 19.30
CA ARG A 82 -19.03 -10.16 19.52
C ARG A 82 -18.06 -9.46 18.59
N GLU A 83 -18.54 -8.44 17.90
CA GLU A 83 -17.72 -7.58 17.07
C GLU A 83 -17.52 -6.22 17.75
N LYS A 84 -16.34 -5.65 17.53
CA LYS A 84 -15.97 -4.32 18.01
C LYS A 84 -15.27 -3.60 16.87
N GLU A 85 -15.85 -2.48 16.46
CA GLU A 85 -15.34 -1.67 15.36
C GLU A 85 -14.61 -0.44 15.89
N HIS A 86 -13.51 -0.08 15.23
CA HIS A 86 -12.74 1.12 15.52
C HIS A 86 -12.49 1.90 14.23
N SER A 87 -12.81 3.20 14.26
CA SER A 87 -12.41 4.13 13.21
C SER A 87 -10.99 4.60 13.50
N LEU A 88 -10.08 4.33 12.58
CA LEU A 88 -8.69 4.76 12.66
C LEU A 88 -8.53 6.08 11.92
N ASN A 89 -7.51 6.18 11.06
CA ASN A 89 -7.26 7.39 10.28
C ASN A 89 -8.35 7.64 9.24
N LYS A 90 -8.51 8.93 8.93
CA LYS A 90 -9.45 9.45 7.93
C LYS A 90 -8.73 10.35 6.93
N SER A 91 -9.25 10.42 5.72
CA SER A 91 -8.79 11.28 4.65
C SER A 91 -10.01 12.01 4.07
N CYS A 92 -10.17 13.27 4.44
CA CYS A 92 -11.25 14.13 3.97
C CYS A 92 -10.78 14.88 2.72
N GLN A 93 -11.53 14.75 1.62
CA GLN A 93 -11.29 15.49 0.40
C GLN A 93 -12.18 16.74 0.41
N GLN A 94 -11.59 17.93 0.27
CA GLN A 94 -12.31 19.20 0.27
C GLN A 94 -13.11 19.43 -1.02
N GLU A 95 -12.91 18.56 -2.00
CA GLU A 95 -13.44 18.65 -3.33
C GLU A 95 -14.94 18.38 -3.40
N ARG A 96 -15.66 19.30 -4.03
CA ARG A 96 -17.08 19.10 -4.37
C ARG A 96 -17.21 18.51 -5.77
N VAL A 97 -18.24 17.69 -5.96
CA VAL A 97 -18.65 17.17 -7.27
C VAL A 97 -20.03 17.74 -7.58
N LEU A 98 -20.08 18.68 -8.52
CA LEU A 98 -21.32 19.32 -8.90
C LEU A 98 -22.27 18.32 -9.57
N ARG A 99 -23.56 18.63 -9.53
CA ARG A 99 -24.59 17.95 -10.31
C ARG A 99 -24.22 17.88 -11.80
N LEU A 100 -24.67 16.84 -12.49
CA LEU A 100 -24.43 16.62 -13.92
C LEU A 100 -22.94 16.74 -14.32
N SER A 101 -22.03 16.29 -13.46
CA SER A 101 -20.59 16.42 -13.68
C SER A 101 -19.84 15.16 -13.29
N LYS A 102 -18.65 14.99 -13.88
CA LYS A 102 -17.72 13.91 -13.53
C LYS A 102 -16.47 14.49 -12.90
N LYS A 103 -15.93 13.80 -11.91
CA LYS A 103 -14.69 14.19 -11.25
C LYS A 103 -13.85 12.97 -10.89
N LYS A 104 -12.55 13.09 -11.11
CA LYS A 104 -11.53 12.16 -10.64
C LYS A 104 -10.78 12.82 -9.48
N ILE A 105 -10.65 12.09 -8.38
CA ILE A 105 -10.07 12.55 -7.13
C ILE A 105 -8.97 11.59 -6.75
N GLU A 106 -7.79 12.12 -6.43
CA GLU A 106 -6.64 11.33 -6.01
C GLU A 106 -6.27 11.72 -4.59
N GLY A 107 -6.06 10.74 -3.72
CA GLY A 107 -5.82 10.99 -2.31
C GLY A 107 -4.95 9.92 -1.66
N THR A 108 -4.62 10.19 -0.40
CA THR A 108 -3.85 9.26 0.43
C THR A 108 -4.51 9.05 1.78
N LEU A 109 -4.49 7.81 2.26
CA LEU A 109 -4.95 7.41 3.59
C LEU A 109 -3.79 6.73 4.34
N ALA A 110 -3.31 7.37 5.41
CA ALA A 110 -2.20 6.84 6.19
C ALA A 110 -2.64 5.70 7.11
N ILE A 111 -1.83 4.66 7.21
CA ILE A 111 -2.08 3.52 8.10
C ILE A 111 -1.34 3.74 9.43
N PRO A 112 -2.06 3.88 10.56
CA PRO A 112 -1.43 4.12 11.85
C PRO A 112 -0.80 2.83 12.42
N ALA A 113 -0.25 2.91 13.64
CA ALA A 113 0.29 1.75 14.34
C ALA A 113 -0.81 0.80 14.78
N VAL A 114 -0.98 -0.29 14.03
CA VAL A 114 -2.04 -1.27 14.22
C VAL A 114 -1.51 -2.69 14.11
N PRO A 115 -2.15 -3.67 14.79
CA PRO A 115 -1.76 -5.07 14.65
C PRO A 115 -1.97 -5.58 13.21
N PRO A 116 -1.28 -6.66 12.81
CA PRO A 116 -1.54 -7.29 11.52
C PRO A 116 -2.90 -7.99 11.49
N SER A 117 -3.47 -8.13 10.29
CA SER A 117 -4.69 -8.89 10.02
C SER A 117 -4.51 -10.37 10.36
N SER A 118 -5.56 -10.97 10.92
CA SER A 118 -5.60 -12.40 11.21
C SER A 118 -5.70 -13.21 9.92
N ARG A 119 -4.90 -14.28 9.81
CA ARG A 119 -4.89 -15.17 8.63
C ARG A 119 -6.01 -16.23 8.67
N THR A 120 -6.44 -16.60 9.87
CA THR A 120 -7.46 -17.61 10.14
C THR A 120 -8.41 -17.10 11.21
N GLU A 121 -9.67 -17.53 11.16
CA GLU A 121 -10.61 -17.23 12.23
C GLU A 121 -10.23 -18.00 13.51
N GLY A 122 -9.93 -17.26 14.57
CA GLY A 122 -9.65 -17.78 15.90
C GLY A 122 -10.61 -17.23 16.95
N ILE A 123 -10.25 -17.40 18.23
CA ILE A 123 -10.98 -16.78 19.36
C ILE A 123 -11.03 -15.26 19.19
N ILE A 124 -9.96 -14.66 18.66
CA ILE A 124 -9.90 -13.24 18.32
C ILE A 124 -9.41 -13.14 16.88
N SER A 125 -10.13 -12.40 16.06
CA SER A 125 -9.77 -12.14 14.66
C SER A 125 -9.78 -10.64 14.40
N VAL A 126 -8.76 -10.15 13.68
CA VAL A 126 -8.60 -8.73 13.31
C VAL A 126 -8.69 -8.60 11.80
N SER A 127 -9.57 -7.73 11.32
CA SER A 127 -9.70 -7.39 9.90
C SER A 127 -9.79 -5.88 9.69
N TYR A 128 -9.53 -5.44 8.46
CA TYR A 128 -9.53 -4.04 8.09
C TYR A 128 -10.34 -3.80 6.82
N GLN A 129 -11.01 -2.66 6.79
CA GLN A 129 -11.79 -2.20 5.64
C GLN A 129 -11.54 -0.72 5.42
N VAL A 130 -11.38 -0.33 4.16
CA VAL A 130 -11.45 1.07 3.75
C VAL A 130 -12.90 1.39 3.45
N ILE A 131 -13.45 2.39 4.10
CA ILE A 131 -14.83 2.82 3.90
C ILE A 131 -14.80 4.16 3.18
N LEU A 132 -15.49 4.25 2.05
CA LEU A 132 -15.76 5.51 1.37
C LEU A 132 -17.13 6.03 1.82
N THR A 133 -17.17 7.25 2.31
CA THR A 133 -18.39 7.99 2.65
C THR A 133 -18.52 9.19 1.71
N ILE A 134 -19.62 9.25 0.97
CA ILE A 134 -19.97 10.36 0.08
C ILE A 134 -21.18 11.09 0.67
N SER A 135 -20.93 12.31 1.15
CA SER A 135 -21.95 13.15 1.78
C SER A 135 -22.83 13.82 0.74
N THR A 136 -24.11 13.46 0.77
CA THR A 136 -25.12 13.93 -0.20
C THR A 136 -25.96 15.12 0.29
N GLY A 137 -25.57 15.71 1.43
CA GLY A 137 -26.27 16.82 2.05
C GLY A 137 -27.55 16.40 2.81
N ASP A 138 -28.21 17.38 3.41
CA ASP A 138 -29.18 17.17 4.50
C ASP A 138 -30.47 16.42 4.14
N CYS A 139 -30.77 16.24 2.85
CA CYS A 139 -32.01 15.60 2.41
C CYS A 139 -31.85 14.13 2.00
N HIS A 140 -30.65 13.55 2.11
CA HIS A 140 -30.39 12.17 1.66
C HIS A 140 -29.45 11.44 2.61
N VAL A 141 -29.67 10.13 2.77
CA VAL A 141 -28.77 9.24 3.52
C VAL A 141 -27.45 9.13 2.77
N ASP A 142 -26.31 9.34 3.42
CA ASP A 142 -24.97 9.24 2.81
C ASP A 142 -24.69 7.86 2.17
N SER A 143 -23.86 7.82 1.13
CA SER A 143 -23.44 6.54 0.53
C SER A 143 -22.19 6.07 1.24
N ASP A 144 -22.26 4.88 1.80
CA ASP A 144 -21.13 4.20 2.43
C ASP A 144 -20.90 2.85 1.74
N PHE A 145 -19.67 2.59 1.28
CA PHE A 145 -19.29 1.25 0.86
C PHE A 145 -17.88 0.88 1.30
N GLU A 146 -17.68 -0.43 1.47
CA GLU A 146 -16.52 -1.01 2.13
C GLU A 146 -15.64 -1.80 1.15
N VAL A 147 -14.33 -1.60 1.25
CA VAL A 147 -13.31 -2.33 0.50
C VAL A 147 -12.38 -3.04 1.50
N PRO A 148 -12.38 -4.39 1.57
CA PRO A 148 -11.54 -5.12 2.50
C PRO A 148 -10.06 -5.01 2.10
N ILE A 149 -9.19 -4.77 3.07
CA ILE A 149 -7.73 -4.75 2.87
C ILE A 149 -7.04 -5.64 3.89
N VAL A 150 -5.80 -6.04 3.59
CA VAL A 150 -4.94 -6.83 4.46
C VAL A 150 -3.78 -5.98 4.95
N ILE A 151 -3.60 -5.93 6.27
CA ILE A 151 -2.44 -5.31 6.90
C ILE A 151 -1.51 -6.42 7.39
N GLY A 152 -0.32 -6.50 6.81
CA GLY A 152 0.74 -7.42 7.20
C GLY A 152 1.83 -6.74 8.02
N THR A 153 2.89 -7.48 8.32
CA THR A 153 4.08 -6.96 9.03
C THR A 153 5.17 -6.47 8.09
N ILE A 154 5.09 -6.77 6.80
CA ILE A 154 6.07 -6.40 5.77
C ILE A 154 5.31 -5.77 4.59
N PRO A 155 5.69 -4.58 4.11
CA PRO A 155 5.06 -3.91 2.99
C PRO A 155 5.33 -4.66 1.70
N LEU A 156 4.41 -4.54 0.75
CA LEU A 156 4.70 -4.96 -0.62
C LEU A 156 5.74 -4.00 -1.18
N ILE A 157 6.76 -4.52 -1.86
CA ILE A 157 7.82 -3.70 -2.49
C ILE A 157 7.20 -2.63 -3.40
N GLN A 158 6.12 -2.98 -4.10
CA GLN A 158 5.39 -2.09 -5.00
C GLN A 158 4.52 -1.06 -4.27
N SER A 159 4.09 -1.33 -3.03
CA SER A 159 3.33 -0.37 -2.22
C SER A 159 4.23 0.48 -1.33
N ALA A 160 5.50 0.12 -1.19
CA ALA A 160 6.49 0.87 -0.44
C ALA A 160 6.84 2.18 -1.16
N GLU A 161 6.89 3.27 -0.39
CA GLU A 161 7.37 4.56 -0.90
C GLU A 161 8.84 4.49 -1.35
N ASN A 162 9.64 3.56 -0.80
CA ASN A 162 10.98 3.20 -1.31
C ASN A 162 11.15 1.67 -1.41
N PRO A 163 11.17 1.09 -2.63
CA PRO A 163 11.27 -0.35 -2.83
C PRO A 163 12.61 -0.94 -2.37
N ALA A 164 13.70 -0.17 -2.45
CA ALA A 164 15.04 -0.64 -2.04
C ALA A 164 15.16 -0.82 -0.53
N SER A 165 14.52 0.06 0.25
CA SER A 165 14.47 -0.07 1.71
C SER A 165 13.56 -1.23 2.13
N ALA A 166 12.40 -1.42 1.48
CA ALA A 166 11.50 -2.53 1.79
C ALA A 166 12.16 -3.91 1.60
N ALA A 167 12.99 -4.06 0.55
CA ALA A 167 13.72 -5.30 0.28
C ALA A 167 14.71 -5.68 1.40
N GLN A 168 15.30 -4.70 2.09
CA GLN A 168 16.25 -4.95 3.19
C GLN A 168 15.59 -5.52 4.46
N TRP A 169 14.28 -5.34 4.63
CA TRP A 169 13.52 -5.86 5.77
C TRP A 169 12.91 -7.24 5.52
N ILE A 170 12.95 -7.72 4.28
CA ILE A 170 12.58 -9.10 3.97
C ILE A 170 13.73 -9.96 4.47
N PRO A 171 13.50 -10.89 5.43
CA PRO A 171 14.54 -11.85 5.79
C PRO A 171 14.93 -12.61 4.52
N GLU A 172 16.17 -12.41 4.06
CA GLU A 172 16.74 -13.28 3.04
C GLU A 172 16.83 -14.66 3.68
N THR A 173 15.89 -15.55 3.38
CA THR A 173 16.12 -16.98 3.58
C THR A 173 17.10 -17.39 2.49
N PRO A 174 18.36 -17.73 2.79
CA PRO A 174 19.22 -18.31 1.78
C PRO A 174 18.54 -19.61 1.32
N ASP A 175 18.42 -19.84 0.02
CA ASP A 175 18.13 -21.17 -0.51
C ASP A 175 19.13 -22.13 0.12
N THR A 176 18.68 -22.98 1.04
CA THR A 176 19.53 -23.83 1.88
C THR A 176 20.53 -24.59 1.01
N PRO A 177 21.84 -24.25 1.03
CA PRO A 177 22.84 -25.11 0.43
C PRO A 177 22.95 -26.36 1.31
N ALA A 178 23.10 -27.53 0.70
CA ALA A 178 23.41 -28.77 1.42
C ALA A 178 24.77 -28.64 2.13
N GLY A 179 24.76 -28.09 3.35
CA GLY A 179 25.96 -27.75 4.10
C GLY A 179 25.61 -26.88 5.31
N ALA A 180 24.88 -27.46 6.27
CA ALA A 180 24.53 -26.82 7.52
C ALA A 180 25.78 -26.48 8.36
N ALA A 181 26.32 -25.27 8.17
CA ALA A 181 27.34 -24.67 9.03
C ALA A 181 27.35 -23.13 8.89
N ALA A 182 26.20 -22.47 8.98
CA ALA A 182 26.12 -21.02 9.15
C ALA A 182 24.72 -20.58 9.59
N ASP A 183 24.23 -21.13 10.72
CA ASP A 183 22.97 -20.70 11.35
C ASP A 183 23.20 -19.45 12.22
N LEU A 184 23.96 -18.48 11.68
CA LEU A 184 24.21 -17.21 12.36
C LEU A 184 23.06 -16.26 12.02
N PRO A 185 22.42 -15.61 13.01
CA PRO A 185 21.43 -14.59 12.72
C PRO A 185 22.08 -13.45 11.91
N PRO A 186 21.30 -12.75 11.06
CA PRO A 186 21.80 -11.60 10.32
C PRO A 186 22.45 -10.58 11.26
N SER A 187 23.57 -9.99 10.85
CA SER A 187 24.31 -9.01 11.66
C SER A 187 23.45 -7.77 11.92
N TYR A 188 23.23 -7.48 13.21
CA TYR A 188 22.52 -6.29 13.69
C TYR A 188 23.44 -5.07 13.84
N ASP A 189 24.70 -5.14 13.41
CA ASP A 189 25.70 -4.09 13.65
C ASP A 189 25.33 -2.73 13.03
N LYS A 190 24.44 -2.75 12.03
CA LYS A 190 23.91 -1.54 11.36
C LYS A 190 22.59 -1.05 11.96
N CYS A 191 21.91 -1.87 12.75
CA CYS A 191 20.68 -1.52 13.45
C CYS A 191 21.05 -0.96 14.83
N LYS A 192 21.54 0.29 14.87
CA LYS A 192 21.70 0.96 16.16
C LYS A 192 20.32 1.05 16.82
N PRO A 193 20.18 0.65 18.10
CA PRO A 193 18.94 0.91 18.82
C PRO A 193 18.67 2.42 18.78
N PRO A 194 17.39 2.84 18.72
CA PRO A 194 17.05 4.25 18.81
C PRO A 194 17.70 4.83 20.07
N THR A 195 18.08 6.11 20.01
CA THR A 195 18.62 6.78 21.20
C THR A 195 17.59 6.76 22.33
N PHE A 196 18.03 6.85 23.58
CA PHE A 196 17.10 6.87 24.72
C PHE A 196 16.08 8.03 24.58
N GLU A 197 16.53 9.18 24.11
CA GLU A 197 15.67 10.32 23.84
C GLU A 197 14.70 10.03 22.70
N GLU A 198 15.14 9.45 21.57
CA GLU A 198 14.26 8.82 20.57
C GLU A 198 13.66 7.48 21.05
N ALA A 199 13.58 7.20 22.33
CA ALA A 199 12.81 6.07 22.85
C ALA A 199 11.77 6.59 23.85
N THR A 200 12.00 7.79 24.39
CA THR A 200 11.17 8.47 25.39
C THR A 200 10.45 9.71 24.86
N ASN A 201 10.96 10.38 23.83
CA ASN A 201 10.37 11.54 23.17
C ASN A 201 9.76 11.10 21.84
N PHE A 202 8.50 10.68 21.87
CA PHE A 202 7.73 10.48 20.66
C PHE A 202 6.37 11.15 20.75
N GLY A 203 6.08 11.97 19.73
CA GLY A 203 4.93 12.86 19.66
C GLY A 203 3.58 12.16 19.63
N GLU A 204 2.58 12.95 20.05
CA GLU A 204 1.16 12.66 20.29
C GLU A 204 0.89 11.39 21.12
N ARG A 205 0.39 11.61 22.35
CA ARG A 205 -0.05 10.56 23.29
C ARG A 205 -0.89 9.51 22.56
N PHE A 206 -0.56 8.23 22.78
CA PHE A 206 -1.50 7.16 22.47
C PHE A 206 -2.76 7.37 23.31
N ILE A 207 -3.86 7.73 22.66
CA ILE A 207 -5.17 7.79 23.30
C ILE A 207 -5.72 6.37 23.24
N ASP A 208 -5.86 5.74 24.41
CA ASP A 208 -6.57 4.47 24.50
C ASP A 208 -7.99 4.64 23.97
N ILE A 209 -8.31 3.79 23.01
CA ILE A 209 -9.55 3.75 22.23
C ILE A 209 -10.79 3.40 23.08
N ASP A 210 -10.60 2.97 24.33
CA ASP A 210 -11.64 2.61 25.30
C ASP A 210 -11.79 3.61 26.46
N GLN A 211 -11.45 4.89 26.22
CA GLN A 211 -11.39 5.96 27.21
C GLN A 211 -12.58 5.98 28.21
N ASP A 212 -12.33 5.67 29.47
CA ASP A 212 -13.23 5.87 30.61
C ASP A 212 -12.54 6.57 31.79
N GLU A 213 -13.30 6.88 32.84
CA GLU A 213 -12.88 7.71 33.97
C GLU A 213 -11.76 7.08 34.84
N HIS A 214 -11.42 5.80 34.64
CA HIS A 214 -10.49 5.03 35.49
C HIS A 214 -9.17 4.67 34.80
N ASN A 215 -8.80 5.39 33.75
CA ASN A 215 -7.72 4.94 32.88
C ASN A 215 -6.30 5.11 33.45
N ARG A 216 -5.36 4.26 33.01
CA ARG A 216 -3.93 4.42 33.29
C ARG A 216 -3.41 5.64 32.54
N THR A 217 -2.67 6.51 33.23
CA THR A 217 -2.02 7.69 32.64
C THR A 217 -0.68 7.36 31.96
N ASP A 218 -0.36 6.07 31.89
CA ASP A 218 0.90 5.56 31.36
C ASP A 218 0.86 5.67 29.83
N ASP A 219 1.90 6.26 29.23
CA ASP A 219 2.07 6.40 27.77
C ASP A 219 2.30 5.03 27.10
N PHE A 220 1.30 4.14 27.13
CA PHE A 220 1.38 2.81 26.56
C PHE A 220 1.33 2.91 25.03
N ILE A 221 2.44 2.57 24.39
CA ILE A 221 2.56 2.53 22.92
C ILE A 221 2.80 1.07 22.52
N PRO A 222 1.97 0.49 21.64
CA PRO A 222 2.14 -0.90 21.22
C PRO A 222 3.47 -1.07 20.45
N ARG A 223 4.28 -2.05 20.87
CA ARG A 223 5.64 -2.31 20.35
C ARG A 223 5.64 -3.07 19.01
N TYR A 224 4.74 -2.75 18.09
CA TYR A 224 4.78 -3.34 16.75
C TYR A 224 5.76 -2.55 15.87
N PRO A 225 6.56 -3.22 15.02
CA PRO A 225 7.41 -2.53 14.07
C PRO A 225 6.57 -1.68 13.11
N MET A 226 6.96 -0.42 12.96
CA MET A 226 6.30 0.58 12.11
C MET A 226 7.25 1.01 10.99
N TYR A 227 6.74 1.14 9.77
CA TYR A 227 7.50 1.74 8.68
C TYR A 227 7.39 3.26 8.77
N THR A 228 8.31 3.90 9.49
CA THR A 228 8.44 5.37 9.53
C THR A 228 9.59 5.86 8.65
N ASN A 229 9.55 7.15 8.29
CA ASN A 229 10.43 7.86 7.34
C ASN A 229 11.88 7.32 7.25
N PHE A 230 12.32 7.14 6.00
CA PHE A 230 13.60 6.62 5.56
C PHE A 230 14.81 7.20 6.31
N ALA A 231 15.54 6.35 7.04
CA ALA A 231 16.98 6.54 7.09
C ALA A 231 17.49 6.30 5.67
N MET A 232 17.73 7.38 4.90
CA MET A 232 18.58 7.29 3.72
C MET A 232 19.91 6.71 4.21
N PRO A 233 20.34 5.52 3.79
CA PRO A 233 21.71 5.11 4.07
C PRO A 233 22.61 6.14 3.38
N SER A 234 23.25 7.00 4.18
CA SER A 234 24.36 7.80 3.69
C SER A 234 25.40 6.80 3.19
N ALA A 235 25.78 6.93 1.91
CA ALA A 235 26.81 6.10 1.33
C ALA A 235 28.05 6.10 2.24
N PRO A 236 28.73 4.96 2.46
CA PRO A 236 29.96 4.95 3.24
C PRO A 236 30.91 6.01 2.69
N PRO A 237 31.56 6.83 3.55
CA PRO A 237 32.53 7.79 3.07
C PRO A 237 33.59 7.05 2.25
N GLN A 238 33.88 7.57 1.06
CA GLN A 238 34.92 7.00 0.20
C GLN A 238 36.24 6.99 0.98
N PRO A 239 37.03 5.90 0.89
CA PRO A 239 38.31 5.81 1.58
C PRO A 239 39.23 6.96 1.13
N PRO A 240 40.06 7.51 2.02
CA PRO A 240 40.92 8.64 1.72
C PRO A 240 41.88 8.29 0.58
N GLU A 241 41.97 9.17 -0.42
CA GLU A 241 42.97 9.08 -1.48
C GLU A 241 44.36 9.23 -0.88
N GLU A 242 45.12 8.12 -0.80
CA GLU A 242 46.54 8.17 -0.47
C GLU A 242 47.34 8.66 -1.69
N PHE A 243 48.02 9.80 -1.48
CA PHE A 243 48.96 10.40 -2.41
C PHE A 243 50.23 9.53 -2.57
N GLY A 244 50.36 8.88 -3.74
CA GLY A 244 51.55 8.73 -4.62
C GLY A 244 52.91 8.21 -4.11
N THR A 245 53.53 7.27 -4.85
CA THR A 245 54.72 7.53 -5.73
C THR A 245 55.22 6.31 -6.55
N ASN A 246 55.45 6.56 -7.86
CA ASN A 246 56.50 6.07 -8.79
C ASN A 246 56.56 4.63 -9.39
N GLN A 247 55.92 4.47 -10.58
CA GLN A 247 56.37 3.98 -11.94
C GLN A 247 57.42 2.84 -12.17
N PRO A 248 57.50 2.19 -13.38
CA PRO A 248 56.89 2.52 -14.68
C PRO A 248 56.16 1.39 -15.45
N VAL A 249 55.37 1.82 -16.44
CA VAL A 249 54.61 1.04 -17.45
C VAL A 249 55.46 0.75 -18.69
N PRO A 250 55.14 -0.29 -19.48
CA PRO A 250 55.17 -0.16 -20.94
C PRO A 250 53.81 -0.45 -21.59
N VAL A 251 53.52 0.39 -22.58
CA VAL A 251 52.29 0.52 -23.39
C VAL A 251 52.40 -0.32 -24.68
N LEU A 252 51.24 -0.65 -25.28
CA LEU A 252 50.88 -0.60 -26.72
C LEU A 252 49.96 -1.80 -27.05
N SER A 253 48.86 -1.72 -27.81
CA SER A 253 48.13 -0.64 -28.49
C SER A 253 46.97 -1.32 -29.25
N LEU A 254 45.79 -0.69 -29.35
CA LEU A 254 44.81 -1.00 -30.40
C LEU A 254 45.36 -0.57 -31.78
N PRO A 255 44.83 -1.13 -32.88
CA PRO A 255 44.37 -0.20 -33.92
C PRO A 255 43.06 -0.59 -34.65
N HIS A 256 42.24 0.45 -34.83
CA HIS A 256 41.52 0.91 -36.03
C HIS A 256 40.43 0.06 -36.73
N ASP A 257 39.25 0.70 -36.86
CA ASP A 257 38.21 0.50 -37.88
C ASP A 257 38.75 0.50 -39.31
N PRO A 258 38.01 -0.12 -40.26
CA PRO A 258 37.45 0.73 -41.31
C PRO A 258 36.06 0.30 -41.86
N THR A 259 35.24 1.33 -42.12
CA THR A 259 34.53 1.58 -43.40
C THR A 259 33.26 0.80 -43.76
N ALA A 260 32.15 1.55 -43.83
CA ALA A 260 30.96 1.24 -44.62
C ALA A 260 31.19 1.42 -46.12
N PRO A 261 30.36 0.80 -46.98
CA PRO A 261 29.88 1.49 -48.17
C PRO A 261 28.36 1.43 -48.34
N LEU A 262 27.86 2.46 -49.02
CA LEU A 262 26.50 2.59 -49.55
C LEU A 262 26.52 2.27 -51.06
N VAL A 263 25.43 1.70 -51.59
CA VAL A 263 24.80 1.90 -52.94
C VAL A 263 24.23 0.59 -53.52
N GLY A 264 22.97 0.64 -53.97
CA GLY A 264 22.58 0.05 -55.28
C GLY A 264 21.56 -1.11 -55.33
N GLN A 265 20.28 -0.75 -55.44
CA GLN A 265 19.19 -1.32 -56.28
C GLN A 265 19.05 -2.83 -56.64
N ASN A 266 17.76 -3.22 -56.59
CA ASN A 266 16.99 -4.12 -57.48
C ASN A 266 16.72 -5.60 -57.09
N ASN A 267 15.45 -5.81 -56.72
CA ASN A 267 14.46 -6.78 -57.21
C ASN A 267 14.63 -8.31 -57.04
N THR A 268 13.43 -8.87 -56.76
CA THR A 268 12.86 -10.20 -57.04
C THR A 268 13.03 -11.37 -56.06
N ASP A 269 11.86 -11.93 -55.74
CA ASP A 269 11.49 -13.30 -55.35
C ASP A 269 11.38 -13.73 -53.87
N ARG A 270 10.09 -13.90 -53.48
CA ARG A 270 9.51 -14.80 -52.45
C ARG A 270 9.91 -16.28 -52.73
N PRO A 271 9.71 -17.28 -51.82
CA PRO A 271 8.55 -17.41 -50.91
C PRO A 271 8.79 -17.91 -49.46
N THR A 272 7.83 -17.52 -48.63
CA THR A 272 7.13 -18.21 -47.52
C THR A 272 7.71 -19.52 -46.93
N GLN A 273 7.80 -19.58 -45.59
CA GLN A 273 7.35 -20.76 -44.83
C GLN A 273 6.72 -20.38 -43.49
N SER A 274 5.50 -20.89 -43.32
CA SER A 274 4.60 -20.81 -42.17
C SER A 274 4.70 -22.14 -41.42
N TYR A 275 4.70 -22.12 -40.09
CA TYR A 275 4.18 -23.22 -39.28
C TYR A 275 3.51 -22.68 -38.02
N GLY A 276 2.19 -22.78 -37.97
CA GLY A 276 1.42 -22.86 -36.74
C GLY A 276 0.83 -24.26 -36.61
N TRP A 277 0.57 -24.70 -35.38
CA TRP A 277 -0.37 -25.79 -35.09
C TRP A 277 -1.04 -25.53 -33.74
N ASN A 278 -2.34 -25.27 -33.79
CA ASN A 278 -3.31 -25.55 -32.72
C ASN A 278 -3.83 -26.97 -32.94
N THR A 279 -4.12 -27.70 -31.86
CA THR A 279 -5.30 -28.57 -31.81
C THR A 279 -5.78 -28.72 -30.37
N ASN A 280 -7.08 -28.50 -30.22
CA ASN A 280 -7.91 -28.74 -29.04
C ASN A 280 -7.90 -30.21 -28.60
N SER A 281 -8.15 -30.40 -27.31
CA SER A 281 -9.15 -31.35 -26.80
C SER A 281 -9.85 -30.69 -25.61
#